data_AF-A0A0Q7N1V3-F1
#
_entry.id   AF-A0A0Q7N1V3-F1
#
_cell.length_a   1.000
_cell.length_b   1.000
_cell.length_c   1.000
_cell.angle_alpha   90.00
_cell.angle_beta   90.00
_cell.angle_gamma   90.00
#
_symmetry.space_group_name_H-M   'P 1'
#
loop_
_entity.id
_entity.type
_entity.pdbx_description
1 polymer ?
#
loop_
_entity_poly.entity_id
_entity_poly.type
_entity_poly.pdbx_seq_one_letter_code
_entity_poly.pdbx_strand_id
1 'polypeptide(L)'
;MGKGLNGLITKAWGGADYRLTVTSNEQITDKFVRIGFTAGGLLADHPVHPTQWIRLWIPDATSDKLHHRGYTLVDQNPDADTMSIDFALHDGPAADWARRAKPGDPLDATVLGSDFQLPEQTPSEYIIFGDTASLPAINSLLDAIGDTPARVWLEWQYESDQTIPVNNKPHHTLTWVQRIDDGRLLREAAQEITCVPGTYGWVTCDGHTTRSIVKTLKTQHALPKTSIKAQAYWK
;
A
#
# COMPACT_ATOMS: atom_id res chain seq x y z
N MET A 1 5.77 -33.64 -22.80
CA MET A 1 4.53 -34.09 -22.13
C MET A 1 4.96 -34.73 -20.81
N GLY A 2 4.52 -34.34 -19.60
CA GLY A 2 3.43 -33.45 -19.24
C GLY A 2 3.83 -32.45 -18.14
N LYS A 3 3.52 -31.19 -18.40
CA LYS A 3 3.18 -30.22 -17.36
C LYS A 3 1.68 -30.39 -17.13
N GLY A 4 1.29 -31.27 -16.21
CA GLY A 4 -0.11 -31.57 -15.96
C GLY A 4 -0.25 -32.23 -14.61
N LEU A 5 -1.19 -31.73 -13.81
CA LEU A 5 -1.53 -32.12 -12.43
C LEU A 5 -0.74 -31.46 -11.29
N ASN A 6 0.59 -31.43 -11.26
CA ASN A 6 1.29 -30.91 -10.07
C ASN A 6 1.12 -29.39 -9.84
N GLY A 7 0.93 -28.58 -10.89
CA GLY A 7 0.70 -27.13 -10.76
C GLY A 7 -0.77 -26.73 -10.53
N LEU A 8 -1.71 -27.67 -10.68
CA LEU A 8 -3.15 -27.41 -10.49
C LEU A 8 -3.60 -27.68 -9.05
N ILE A 9 -2.87 -28.54 -8.31
CA ILE A 9 -3.23 -28.93 -6.94
C ILE A 9 -2.73 -27.88 -5.92
N THR A 10 -1.62 -27.17 -6.18
CA THR A 10 -1.14 -26.06 -5.34
C THR A 10 -2.05 -24.82 -5.37
N LYS A 11 -2.78 -24.61 -6.48
CA LYS A 11 -3.65 -23.43 -6.67
C LYS A 11 -4.94 -23.46 -5.85
N ALA A 12 -5.36 -24.64 -5.37
CA ALA A 12 -6.62 -24.77 -4.66
C ALA A 12 -6.50 -24.59 -3.13
N TRP A 13 -5.28 -24.69 -2.55
CA TRP A 13 -5.05 -24.80 -1.10
C TRP A 13 -3.82 -24.01 -0.60
N GLY A 14 -3.56 -22.82 -1.14
CA GLY A 14 -2.61 -21.88 -0.52
C GLY A 14 -1.12 -22.14 -0.77
N GLY A 15 -0.76 -22.73 -1.92
CA GLY A 15 0.62 -22.66 -2.39
C GLY A 15 0.94 -21.25 -2.88
N ALA A 16 2.09 -20.71 -2.47
CA ALA A 16 2.60 -19.47 -3.03
C ALA A 16 2.90 -19.62 -4.53
N ASP A 17 2.58 -18.59 -5.31
CA ASP A 17 2.78 -18.58 -6.77
C ASP A 17 4.20 -18.15 -7.15
N TYR A 18 4.84 -17.32 -6.31
CA TYR A 18 6.15 -16.74 -6.54
C TYR A 18 7.02 -16.83 -5.29
N ARG A 19 8.34 -16.96 -5.49
CA ARG A 19 9.33 -16.91 -4.41
C ARG A 19 10.22 -15.70 -4.61
N LEU A 20 10.04 -14.70 -3.76
CA LEU A 20 10.86 -13.51 -3.71
C LEU A 20 12.18 -13.84 -2.99
N THR A 21 13.27 -13.16 -3.36
CA THR A 21 14.54 -13.27 -2.65
C THR A 21 15.03 -11.89 -2.27
N VAL A 22 15.29 -11.66 -0.98
CA VAL A 22 15.76 -10.36 -0.48
C VAL A 22 17.09 -9.99 -1.14
N THR A 23 17.20 -8.75 -1.60
CA THR A 23 18.43 -8.19 -2.19
C THR A 23 19.03 -7.07 -1.35
N SER A 24 18.20 -6.32 -0.61
CA SER A 24 18.63 -5.23 0.26
C SER A 24 17.69 -5.08 1.46
N ASN A 25 18.20 -4.44 2.50
CA ASN A 25 17.44 -4.02 3.68
C ASN A 25 17.92 -2.60 4.04
N GLU A 26 17.06 -1.61 3.80
CA GLU A 26 17.33 -0.19 4.01
C GLU A 26 16.43 0.36 5.11
N GLN A 27 17.05 0.79 6.21
CA GLN A 27 16.33 1.46 7.29
C GLN A 27 16.04 2.91 6.90
N ILE A 28 14.75 3.24 6.66
CA ILE A 28 14.32 4.62 6.34
C ILE A 28 14.16 5.43 7.63
N THR A 29 13.48 4.86 8.62
CA THR A 29 13.33 5.39 9.98
C THR A 29 13.39 4.25 10.98
N ASP A 30 13.44 4.50 12.29
CA ASP A 30 13.37 3.42 13.30
C ASP A 30 12.04 2.63 13.26
N LYS A 31 11.02 3.15 12.55
CA LYS A 31 9.68 2.58 12.41
C LYS A 31 9.34 2.18 10.98
N PHE A 32 10.28 2.27 10.05
CA PHE A 32 10.01 2.04 8.63
C PHE A 32 11.25 1.51 7.91
N VAL A 33 11.10 0.39 7.21
CA VAL A 33 12.20 -0.27 6.47
C VAL A 33 11.76 -0.61 5.06
N ARG A 34 12.64 -0.39 4.07
CA ARG A 34 12.48 -0.83 2.69
C ARG A 34 13.31 -2.10 2.47
N ILE A 35 12.67 -3.14 1.96
CA ILE A 35 13.34 -4.39 1.62
C ILE A 35 13.24 -4.60 0.12
N GLY A 36 14.40 -4.68 -0.55
CA GLY A 36 14.49 -5.00 -1.98
C GLY A 36 14.39 -6.51 -2.22
N PHE A 37 13.85 -6.90 -3.38
CA PHE A 37 13.67 -8.27 -3.80
C PHE A 37 13.96 -8.47 -5.29
N THR A 38 14.47 -9.65 -5.65
CA THR A 38 14.16 -10.25 -6.96
C THR A 38 12.77 -10.86 -6.90
N ALA A 39 11.93 -10.64 -7.91
CA ALA A 39 10.50 -10.92 -7.84
C ALA A 39 10.11 -12.34 -8.30
N GLY A 40 11.06 -13.13 -8.82
CA GLY A 40 10.85 -14.55 -9.13
C GLY A 40 9.93 -14.78 -10.34
N GLY A 41 9.94 -13.87 -11.30
CA GLY A 41 9.11 -13.86 -12.51
C GLY A 41 7.78 -13.11 -12.35
N LEU A 42 7.45 -12.64 -11.14
CA LEU A 42 6.17 -12.00 -10.84
C LEU A 42 5.89 -10.80 -11.75
N LEU A 43 6.89 -9.96 -12.02
CA LEU A 43 6.69 -8.73 -12.82
C LEU A 43 6.52 -9.00 -14.31
N ALA A 44 6.97 -10.17 -14.80
CA ALA A 44 6.74 -10.59 -16.19
C ALA A 44 5.29 -11.06 -16.38
N ASP A 45 4.72 -11.73 -15.38
CA ASP A 45 3.35 -12.27 -15.43
C ASP A 45 2.28 -11.22 -15.09
N HIS A 46 2.66 -10.15 -14.39
CA HIS A 46 1.74 -9.13 -13.90
C HIS A 46 2.23 -7.71 -14.26
N PRO A 47 1.63 -7.07 -15.29
CA PRO A 47 1.96 -5.71 -15.68
C PRO A 47 1.87 -4.72 -14.51
N VAL A 48 2.79 -3.76 -14.49
CA VAL A 48 2.88 -2.72 -13.47
C VAL A 48 1.66 -1.79 -13.54
N HIS A 49 1.08 -1.47 -12.39
CA HIS A 49 0.06 -0.43 -12.26
C HIS A 49 0.22 0.31 -10.92
N PRO A 50 -0.30 1.53 -10.77
CA PRO A 50 -0.25 2.23 -9.49
C PRO A 50 -0.95 1.43 -8.39
N THR A 51 -0.45 1.61 -7.17
CA THR A 51 -0.95 0.97 -5.94
C THR A 51 -0.95 -0.56 -6.01
N GLN A 52 -0.12 -1.16 -6.87
CA GLN A 52 -0.05 -2.61 -7.02
C GLN A 52 0.45 -3.25 -5.73
N TRP A 53 -0.17 -4.35 -5.34
CA TRP A 53 0.11 -5.03 -4.09
C TRP A 53 0.00 -6.54 -4.24
N ILE A 54 0.71 -7.25 -3.38
CA ILE A 54 0.76 -8.71 -3.36
C ILE A 54 0.47 -9.23 -1.96
N ARG A 55 0.21 -10.53 -1.84
CA ARG A 55 0.09 -11.20 -0.55
C ARG A 55 1.40 -11.91 -0.25
N LEU A 56 2.05 -11.50 0.84
CA LEU A 56 3.22 -12.18 1.38
C LEU A 56 2.79 -13.26 2.37
N TRP A 57 3.45 -14.40 2.32
CA TRP A 57 3.27 -15.51 3.26
C TRP A 57 4.34 -15.41 4.35
N ILE A 58 4.04 -14.63 5.39
CA ILE A 58 4.99 -14.30 6.46
C ILE A 58 5.14 -15.49 7.42
N PRO A 59 6.35 -16.03 7.63
CA PRO A 59 6.57 -17.08 8.60
C PRO A 59 6.45 -16.58 10.03
N ASP A 60 5.78 -17.35 10.88
CA ASP A 60 5.77 -17.12 12.32
C ASP A 60 7.12 -17.53 12.94
N ALA A 61 7.64 -16.74 13.87
CA ALA A 61 8.95 -17.01 14.47
C ALA A 61 8.92 -18.19 15.47
N THR A 62 7.72 -18.57 15.95
CA THR A 62 7.54 -19.51 17.06
C THR A 62 6.72 -20.74 16.69
N SER A 63 6.21 -20.82 15.46
CA SER A 63 5.37 -21.91 14.98
C SER A 63 5.49 -22.10 13.47
N ASP A 64 5.03 -23.23 12.93
CA ASP A 64 5.00 -23.49 11.49
C ASP A 64 3.86 -22.75 10.76
N LYS A 65 3.21 -21.77 11.41
CA LYS A 65 2.11 -21.00 10.82
C LYS A 65 2.64 -19.95 9.85
N LEU A 66 1.92 -19.76 8.75
CA LEU A 66 2.12 -18.65 7.82
C LEU A 66 1.00 -17.62 7.98
N HIS A 67 1.38 -16.35 8.05
CA HIS A 67 0.48 -15.20 8.12
C HIS A 67 0.45 -14.52 6.76
N HIS A 68 -0.70 -14.51 6.07
CA HIS A 68 -0.80 -13.74 4.83
C HIS A 68 -0.98 -12.25 5.12
N ARG A 69 -0.21 -11.38 4.47
CA ARG A 69 -0.34 -9.91 4.60
C ARG A 69 -0.24 -9.25 3.24
N GLY A 70 -1.09 -8.25 3.00
CA GLY A 70 -1.05 -7.44 1.78
C GLY A 70 0.04 -6.39 1.89
N TYR A 71 0.88 -6.27 0.87
CA TYR A 71 1.95 -5.27 0.79
C TYR A 71 2.04 -4.66 -0.61
N THR A 72 2.18 -3.34 -0.68
CA THR A 72 2.37 -2.60 -1.92
C THR A 72 3.77 -2.86 -2.48
N LEU A 73 3.86 -3.01 -3.79
CA LEU A 73 5.12 -3.05 -4.53
C LEU A 73 5.66 -1.63 -4.73
N VAL A 74 6.97 -1.49 -4.59
CA VAL A 74 7.70 -0.22 -4.68
C VAL A 74 8.84 -0.37 -5.69
N ASP A 75 9.17 0.70 -6.42
CA ASP A 75 10.29 0.75 -7.38
C ASP A 75 10.35 -0.47 -8.32
N GLN A 76 9.19 -0.86 -8.87
CA GLN A 76 9.07 -2.02 -9.75
C GLN A 76 9.87 -1.82 -11.04
N ASN A 77 10.77 -2.75 -11.34
CA ASN A 77 11.55 -2.80 -12.57
C ASN A 77 11.31 -4.15 -13.26
N PRO A 78 10.37 -4.23 -14.21
CA PRO A 78 10.07 -5.47 -14.93
C PRO A 78 11.24 -6.03 -15.73
N ASP A 79 12.11 -5.18 -16.28
CA ASP A 79 13.25 -5.62 -17.09
C ASP A 79 14.30 -6.36 -16.24
N ALA A 80 14.48 -5.93 -15.00
CA ALA A 80 15.38 -6.58 -14.03
C ALA A 80 14.67 -7.62 -13.14
N ASP A 81 13.35 -7.72 -13.23
CA ASP A 81 12.49 -8.48 -12.30
C ASP A 81 12.79 -8.15 -10.83
N THR A 82 12.96 -6.86 -10.51
CA THR A 82 13.23 -6.38 -9.16
C THR A 82 12.14 -5.44 -8.67
N MET A 83 11.88 -5.47 -7.38
CA MET A 83 10.99 -4.53 -6.70
C MET A 83 11.40 -4.41 -5.24
N SER A 84 10.81 -3.47 -4.53
CA SER A 84 10.93 -3.33 -3.08
C SER A 84 9.57 -3.39 -2.41
N ILE A 85 9.57 -3.64 -1.10
CA ILE A 85 8.42 -3.52 -0.23
C ILE A 85 8.82 -2.72 1.00
N ASP A 86 7.96 -1.76 1.35
CA ASP A 86 8.09 -0.96 2.55
C ASP A 86 7.27 -1.57 3.70
N PHE A 87 7.90 -1.73 4.85
CA PHE A 87 7.31 -2.27 6.06
C PHE A 87 7.25 -1.20 7.15
N ALA A 88 6.04 -0.81 7.55
CA ALA A 88 5.80 -0.13 8.82
C ALA A 88 6.08 -1.11 9.98
N LEU A 89 6.99 -0.73 10.88
CA LEU A 89 7.47 -1.58 11.96
C LEU A 89 6.65 -1.37 13.24
N HIS A 90 5.66 -2.23 13.41
CA HIS A 90 4.85 -2.36 14.63
C HIS A 90 5.05 -3.74 15.28
N ASP A 91 4.19 -4.13 16.21
CA ASP A 91 4.23 -5.49 16.78
C ASP A 91 3.56 -6.48 15.83
N GLY A 92 4.21 -7.61 15.60
CA GLY A 92 3.62 -8.74 14.87
C GLY A 92 4.54 -9.37 13.82
N PRO A 93 4.10 -10.50 13.22
CA PRO A 93 4.97 -11.39 12.46
C PRO A 93 5.67 -10.73 11.27
N ALA A 94 5.00 -9.82 10.56
CA ALA A 94 5.54 -9.19 9.37
C ALA A 94 6.65 -8.17 9.70
N ALA A 95 6.42 -7.33 10.71
CA ALA A 95 7.43 -6.41 11.20
C ALA A 95 8.61 -7.17 11.84
N ASP A 96 8.34 -8.26 12.58
CA ASP A 96 9.39 -9.10 13.16
C ASP A 96 10.24 -9.80 12.10
N TRP A 97 9.61 -10.28 11.02
CA TRP A 97 10.32 -10.82 9.87
C TRP A 97 11.17 -9.73 9.19
N ALA A 98 10.58 -8.57 8.91
CA ALA A 98 11.27 -7.46 8.23
C ALA A 98 12.50 -6.96 9.01
N ARG A 99 12.43 -6.88 10.35
CA ARG A 99 13.57 -6.53 11.22
C ARG A 99 14.76 -7.48 11.09
N ARG A 100 14.51 -8.75 10.73
CA ARG A 100 15.56 -9.80 10.67
C ARG A 100 16.00 -10.12 9.24
N ALA A 101 15.25 -9.66 8.24
CA ALA A 101 15.47 -9.99 6.84
C ALA A 101 16.86 -9.54 6.36
N LYS A 102 17.54 -10.42 5.64
CA LYS A 102 18.88 -10.19 5.07
C LYS A 102 18.91 -10.63 3.61
N PRO A 103 19.83 -10.06 2.79
CA PRO A 103 20.03 -10.51 1.42
C PRO A 103 20.18 -12.04 1.34
N GLY A 104 19.45 -12.66 0.41
CA GLY A 104 19.35 -14.11 0.24
C GLY A 104 18.17 -14.77 0.97
N ASP A 105 17.52 -14.09 1.93
CA ASP A 105 16.34 -14.64 2.60
C ASP A 105 15.17 -14.79 1.61
N PRO A 106 14.49 -15.94 1.59
CA PRO A 106 13.33 -16.14 0.75
C PRO A 106 12.06 -15.60 1.41
N LEU A 107 11.13 -15.10 0.60
CA LEU A 107 9.77 -14.83 1.03
C LEU A 107 8.78 -15.22 -0.05
N ASP A 108 7.83 -16.07 0.32
CA ASP A 108 6.84 -16.59 -0.61
C ASP A 108 5.68 -15.58 -0.80
N ALA A 109 5.17 -15.47 -2.03
CA ALA A 109 4.17 -14.49 -2.41
C ALA A 109 3.10 -15.03 -3.39
N THR A 110 1.95 -14.36 -3.40
CA THR A 110 0.82 -14.61 -4.32
C THR A 110 0.22 -13.29 -4.77
N VAL A 111 -0.12 -13.18 -6.06
CA VAL A 111 -0.86 -12.02 -6.60
C VAL A 111 -2.35 -12.34 -6.58
N LEU A 112 -3.11 -11.66 -5.71
CA LEU A 112 -4.55 -11.88 -5.58
C LEU A 112 -5.29 -10.58 -5.22
N GLY A 113 -6.00 -10.01 -6.19
CA GLY A 113 -6.95 -8.90 -5.99
C GLY A 113 -6.37 -7.49 -6.18
N SER A 114 -5.20 -7.36 -6.83
CA SER A 114 -4.62 -6.06 -7.18
C SER A 114 -4.90 -5.73 -8.65
N ASP A 115 -5.67 -4.67 -8.90
CA ASP A 115 -6.15 -4.29 -10.23
C ASP A 115 -6.52 -2.80 -10.35
N PHE A 116 -5.94 -1.93 -9.52
CA PHE A 116 -6.31 -0.52 -9.51
C PHE A 116 -6.01 0.17 -10.85
N GLN A 117 -6.99 0.92 -11.34
CA GLN A 117 -6.89 1.76 -12.53
C GLN A 117 -7.23 3.21 -12.16
N LEU A 118 -6.54 4.15 -12.80
CA LEU A 118 -6.93 5.56 -12.71
C LEU A 118 -8.33 5.76 -13.30
N PRO A 119 -9.08 6.77 -12.85
CA PRO A 119 -10.36 7.13 -13.45
C PRO A 119 -10.22 7.42 -14.95
N GLU A 120 -11.19 6.98 -15.75
CA GLU A 120 -11.17 7.21 -17.22
C GLU A 120 -11.13 8.70 -17.57
N GLN A 121 -11.79 9.53 -16.76
CA GLN A 121 -11.75 10.98 -16.87
C GLN A 121 -10.83 11.53 -15.79
N THR A 122 -9.81 12.30 -16.20
CA THR A 122 -8.90 12.97 -15.28
C THR A 122 -9.67 13.84 -14.28
N PRO A 123 -9.55 13.58 -12.97
CA PRO A 123 -10.16 14.41 -11.94
C PRO A 123 -9.63 15.83 -11.96
N SER A 124 -10.42 16.78 -11.43
CA SER A 124 -9.94 18.14 -11.17
C SER A 124 -8.90 18.19 -10.05
N GLU A 125 -9.01 17.29 -9.08
CA GLU A 125 -8.06 17.07 -7.99
C GLU A 125 -8.25 15.68 -7.38
N TYR A 126 -7.21 15.20 -6.70
CA TYR A 126 -7.27 14.08 -5.78
C TYR A 126 -7.30 14.57 -4.33
N ILE A 127 -8.18 13.98 -3.52
CA ILE A 127 -8.14 14.11 -2.06
C ILE A 127 -7.77 12.74 -1.51
N ILE A 128 -6.60 12.66 -0.90
CA ILE A 128 -5.96 11.42 -0.48
C ILE A 128 -5.89 11.37 1.05
N PHE A 129 -6.42 10.31 1.64
CA PHE A 129 -6.32 10.03 3.07
C PHE A 129 -5.64 8.70 3.29
N GLY A 130 -4.60 8.69 4.12
CA GLY A 130 -3.86 7.48 4.45
C GLY A 130 -3.04 7.60 5.72
N ASP A 131 -2.11 6.67 5.86
CA ASP A 131 -1.18 6.49 6.97
C ASP A 131 0.14 5.89 6.43
N THR A 132 1.10 5.63 7.31
CA THR A 132 2.39 5.04 6.88
C THR A 132 2.26 3.66 6.23
N ALA A 133 1.25 2.85 6.59
CA ALA A 133 1.01 1.54 5.98
C ALA A 133 0.56 1.65 4.51
N SER A 134 -0.12 2.73 4.16
CA SER A 134 -0.60 3.01 2.79
C SER A 134 0.30 3.95 2.00
N LEU A 135 1.26 4.61 2.64
CA LEU A 135 2.18 5.55 2.00
C LEU A 135 2.87 5.01 0.74
N PRO A 136 3.33 3.74 0.66
CA PRO A 136 3.89 3.20 -0.56
C PRO A 136 2.91 3.22 -1.75
N ALA A 137 1.63 2.93 -1.49
CA ALA A 137 0.59 3.00 -2.51
C ALA A 137 0.30 4.46 -2.89
N ILE A 138 0.28 5.37 -1.91
CA ILE A 138 0.11 6.80 -2.13
C ILE A 138 1.24 7.34 -3.02
N ASN A 139 2.50 6.99 -2.76
CA ASN A 139 3.62 7.43 -3.58
C ASN A 139 3.46 6.96 -5.04
N SER A 140 3.15 5.69 -5.27
CA SER A 140 2.89 5.19 -6.63
C SER A 140 1.67 5.85 -7.31
N LEU A 141 0.66 6.25 -6.54
CA LEU A 141 -0.48 7.01 -7.05
C LEU A 141 -0.05 8.44 -7.44
N LEU A 142 0.68 9.14 -6.57
CA LEU A 142 1.17 10.49 -6.84
C LEU A 142 2.07 10.55 -8.08
N ASP A 143 2.85 9.50 -8.32
CA ASP A 143 3.61 9.34 -9.56
C ASP A 143 2.68 9.21 -10.78
N ALA A 144 1.70 8.31 -10.70
CA ALA A 144 0.81 7.96 -11.81
C ALA A 144 -0.20 9.05 -12.20
N ILE A 145 -0.62 9.92 -11.27
CA ILE A 145 -1.62 10.98 -11.55
C ILE A 145 -1.07 12.15 -12.38
N GLY A 146 0.22 12.11 -12.77
CA GLY A 146 0.85 13.15 -13.59
C GLY A 146 0.82 14.51 -12.91
N ASP A 147 0.30 15.53 -13.60
CA ASP A 147 0.19 16.90 -13.11
C ASP A 147 -1.15 17.21 -12.41
N THR A 148 -1.98 16.19 -12.15
CA THR A 148 -3.26 16.40 -11.46
C THR A 148 -3.00 16.87 -10.01
N PRO A 149 -3.62 17.97 -9.56
CA PRO A 149 -3.51 18.44 -8.18
C PRO A 149 -3.90 17.35 -7.17
N ALA A 150 -3.20 17.30 -6.04
CA ALA A 150 -3.51 16.38 -4.96
C ALA A 150 -3.37 17.08 -3.60
N ARG A 151 -4.32 16.82 -2.71
CA ARG A 151 -4.23 17.17 -1.30
C ARG A 151 -4.19 15.87 -0.51
N VAL A 152 -3.12 15.70 0.25
CA VAL A 152 -2.80 14.46 0.96
C VAL A 152 -2.84 14.71 2.46
N TRP A 153 -3.63 13.93 3.18
CA TRP A 153 -3.58 13.83 4.63
C TRP A 153 -3.04 12.46 5.01
N LEU A 154 -1.92 12.47 5.75
CA LEU A 154 -1.27 11.26 6.24
C LEU A 154 -1.28 11.22 7.75
N GLU A 155 -1.73 10.11 8.32
CA GLU A 155 -1.56 9.83 9.73
C GLU A 155 -0.14 9.39 10.07
N TRP A 156 0.42 9.98 11.13
CA TRP A 156 1.65 9.52 11.77
C TRP A 156 1.37 9.02 13.19
N GLN A 157 2.07 7.95 13.58
CA GLN A 157 1.99 7.38 14.93
C GLN A 157 3.25 7.68 15.73
N TYR A 158 4.38 7.79 15.05
CA TYR A 158 5.69 8.10 15.61
C TYR A 158 6.25 9.36 14.93
N GLU A 159 6.99 10.19 15.67
CA GLU A 159 7.53 11.45 15.11
C GLU A 159 8.41 11.21 13.87
N SER A 160 9.12 10.08 13.81
CA SER A 160 9.96 9.72 12.68
C SER A 160 9.17 9.41 11.41
N ASP A 161 7.88 9.05 11.51
CA ASP A 161 7.02 8.80 10.35
C ASP A 161 6.92 10.03 9.44
N GLN A 162 6.95 11.23 10.02
CA GLN A 162 6.87 12.50 9.27
C GLN A 162 8.10 12.76 8.39
N THR A 163 9.18 12.02 8.60
CA THR A 163 10.41 12.09 7.80
C THR A 163 10.46 11.08 6.65
N ILE A 164 9.48 10.16 6.57
CA ILE A 164 9.41 9.19 5.48
C ILE A 164 9.17 9.95 4.16
N PRO A 165 9.93 9.67 3.09
CA PRO A 165 9.75 10.35 1.81
C PRO A 165 8.35 10.16 1.22
N VAL A 166 7.76 11.28 0.81
CA VAL A 166 6.50 11.32 0.05
C VAL A 166 6.82 11.83 -1.35
N ASN A 167 6.33 11.16 -2.40
CA ASN A 167 6.52 11.53 -3.82
C ASN A 167 5.63 12.74 -4.20
N ASN A 168 5.66 13.78 -3.36
CA ASN A 168 4.88 14.99 -3.49
C ASN A 168 5.46 15.89 -4.59
N LYS A 169 4.62 16.44 -5.45
CA LYS A 169 5.00 17.40 -6.50
C LYS A 169 4.70 18.84 -6.05
N PRO A 170 5.27 19.88 -6.68
CA PRO A 170 5.04 21.28 -6.27
C PRO A 170 3.57 21.73 -6.26
N HIS A 171 2.70 21.09 -7.04
CA HIS A 171 1.26 21.35 -7.09
C HIS A 171 0.44 20.45 -6.16
N HIS A 172 1.10 19.69 -5.29
CA HIS A 172 0.48 18.87 -4.27
C HIS A 172 0.64 19.52 -2.88
N THR A 173 -0.33 19.30 -2.01
CA THR A 173 -0.27 19.73 -0.60
C THR A 173 -0.29 18.52 0.32
N LEU A 174 0.66 18.46 1.25
CA LEU A 174 0.78 17.38 2.23
C LEU A 174 0.50 17.92 3.64
N THR A 175 -0.37 17.24 4.37
CA THR A 175 -0.68 17.50 5.77
C THR A 175 -0.46 16.23 6.58
N TRP A 176 0.52 16.26 7.48
CA TRP A 176 0.69 15.22 8.48
C TRP A 176 -0.24 15.45 9.66
N VAL A 177 -0.93 14.40 10.10
CA VAL A 177 -1.91 14.43 11.18
C VAL A 177 -1.53 13.38 12.22
N GLN A 178 -1.47 13.75 13.50
CA GLN A 178 -1.16 12.76 14.53
C GLN A 178 -2.31 11.77 14.68
N ARG A 179 -2.00 10.48 14.72
CA ARG A 179 -2.98 9.46 15.06
C ARG A 179 -3.27 9.50 16.55
N ILE A 180 -4.47 9.96 16.91
CA ILE A 180 -5.00 9.96 18.27
C ILE A 180 -6.46 9.49 18.26
N ASP A 181 -6.93 8.93 19.37
CA ASP A 181 -8.33 8.55 19.59
C ASP A 181 -8.95 7.78 18.41
N ASP A 182 -8.24 6.75 17.93
CA ASP A 182 -8.65 5.92 16.78
C ASP A 182 -8.92 6.76 15.51
N GLY A 183 -7.88 7.53 15.15
CA GLY A 183 -7.84 8.37 13.95
C GLY A 183 -8.77 9.57 13.95
N ARG A 184 -9.07 10.13 15.13
CA ARG A 184 -10.01 11.25 15.29
C ARG A 184 -9.64 12.46 14.45
N LEU A 185 -8.39 12.91 14.50
CA LEU A 185 -7.96 14.11 13.80
C LEU A 185 -8.05 13.95 12.27
N LEU A 186 -7.74 12.77 11.72
CA LEU A 186 -7.88 12.53 10.29
C LEU A 186 -9.36 12.53 9.87
N ARG A 187 -10.23 11.96 10.70
CA ARG A 187 -11.69 11.99 10.48
C ARG A 187 -12.26 13.42 10.57
N GLU A 188 -11.77 14.25 11.49
CA GLU A 188 -12.12 15.67 11.61
C GLU A 188 -11.63 16.46 10.38
N ALA A 189 -10.38 16.26 9.95
CA ALA A 189 -9.85 16.88 8.73
C ALA A 189 -10.74 16.56 7.51
N ALA A 190 -11.19 15.31 7.36
CA ALA A 190 -12.10 14.92 6.29
C ALA A 190 -13.47 15.62 6.35
N GLN A 191 -13.91 16.12 7.51
CA GLN A 191 -15.13 16.93 7.64
C GLN A 191 -14.88 18.39 7.25
N GLU A 192 -13.66 18.90 7.45
CA GLU A 192 -13.31 20.31 7.26
C GLU A 192 -12.85 20.64 5.83
N ILE A 193 -12.49 19.64 5.02
CA ILE A 193 -12.11 19.87 3.62
C ILE A 193 -13.25 20.50 2.82
N THR A 194 -12.89 21.18 1.74
CA THR A 194 -13.79 21.47 0.62
C THR A 194 -13.58 20.44 -0.49
N CYS A 195 -14.62 20.14 -1.27
CA CYS A 195 -14.50 19.36 -2.50
C CYS A 195 -15.07 20.18 -3.65
N VAL A 196 -14.34 20.26 -4.76
CA VAL A 196 -14.80 20.95 -5.98
C VAL A 196 -15.44 19.96 -6.95
N PRO A 197 -16.23 20.43 -7.94
CA PRO A 197 -16.73 19.54 -8.99
C PRO A 197 -15.59 18.82 -9.70
N GLY A 198 -15.67 17.49 -9.74
CA GLY A 198 -14.63 16.64 -10.33
C GLY A 198 -13.53 16.20 -9.36
N THR A 199 -13.67 16.39 -8.04
CA THR A 199 -12.79 15.78 -7.03
C THR A 199 -12.87 14.25 -7.07
N TYR A 200 -11.74 13.58 -6.92
CA TYR A 200 -11.64 12.13 -6.71
C TYR A 200 -11.05 11.79 -5.34
N GLY A 201 -11.79 11.05 -4.51
CA GLY A 201 -11.34 10.60 -3.21
C GLY A 201 -10.57 9.28 -3.28
N TRP A 202 -9.41 9.21 -2.63
CA TRP A 202 -8.65 7.96 -2.45
C TRP A 202 -8.36 7.77 -0.96
N VAL A 203 -8.91 6.72 -0.35
CA VAL A 203 -8.94 6.56 1.12
C VAL A 203 -8.45 5.17 1.53
N THR A 204 -7.29 5.09 2.17
CA THR A 204 -6.73 3.83 2.65
C THR A 204 -6.04 3.97 4.00
N CYS A 205 -6.76 3.68 5.08
CA CYS A 205 -6.24 3.74 6.45
C CYS A 205 -6.55 2.40 7.14
N ASP A 206 -6.67 2.42 8.47
CA ASP A 206 -7.38 1.37 9.20
C ASP A 206 -8.87 1.28 8.78
N GLY A 207 -9.50 0.15 9.09
CA GLY A 207 -10.88 -0.12 8.70
C GLY A 207 -11.93 0.84 9.28
N HIS A 208 -11.77 1.29 10.53
CA HIS A 208 -12.69 2.24 11.15
C HIS A 208 -12.59 3.61 10.47
N THR A 209 -11.38 4.16 10.39
CA THR A 209 -11.09 5.48 9.82
C THR A 209 -11.49 5.54 8.35
N THR A 210 -11.14 4.52 7.56
CA THR A 210 -11.53 4.41 6.14
C THR A 210 -13.05 4.50 5.97
N ARG A 211 -13.82 3.72 6.75
CA ARG A 211 -15.30 3.74 6.66
C ARG A 211 -15.88 5.09 7.07
N SER A 212 -15.31 5.72 8.09
CA SER A 212 -15.76 7.04 8.57
C SER A 212 -15.53 8.11 7.50
N ILE A 213 -14.31 8.20 6.96
CA ILE A 213 -13.96 9.20 5.93
C ILE A 213 -14.81 9.00 4.67
N VAL A 214 -14.96 7.76 4.19
CA VAL A 214 -15.80 7.46 3.02
C VAL A 214 -17.25 7.88 3.26
N LYS A 215 -17.78 7.69 4.47
CA LYS A 215 -19.12 8.17 4.83
C LYS A 215 -19.18 9.70 4.71
N THR A 216 -18.23 10.42 5.30
CA THR A 216 -18.16 11.89 5.24
C THR A 216 -18.09 12.40 3.79
N LEU A 217 -17.20 11.84 2.96
CA LEU A 217 -17.07 12.22 1.54
C LEU A 217 -18.40 12.06 0.78
N LYS A 218 -19.15 10.98 1.06
CA LYS A 218 -20.44 10.73 0.41
C LYS A 218 -21.58 11.59 0.93
N THR A 219 -21.67 11.80 2.25
CA THR A 219 -22.86 12.41 2.86
C THR A 219 -22.73 13.91 3.04
N GLN A 220 -21.54 14.39 3.39
CA GLN A 220 -21.30 15.82 3.65
C GLN A 220 -20.79 16.52 2.39
N HIS A 221 -19.87 15.90 1.67
CA HIS A 221 -19.27 16.46 0.46
C HIS A 221 -19.94 16.02 -0.84
N ALA A 222 -20.96 15.16 -0.74
CA ALA A 222 -21.76 14.68 -1.87
C ALA A 222 -20.96 14.05 -3.02
N LEU A 223 -19.77 13.49 -2.75
CA LEU A 223 -18.99 12.78 -3.77
C LEU A 223 -19.76 11.51 -4.22
N PRO A 224 -19.94 11.30 -5.53
CA PRO A 224 -20.54 10.08 -6.01
C PRO A 224 -19.63 8.89 -5.70
N LYS A 225 -20.22 7.70 -5.48
CA LYS A 225 -19.47 6.47 -5.17
C LYS A 225 -18.39 6.16 -6.22
N THR A 226 -18.63 6.50 -7.48
CA THR A 226 -17.69 6.30 -8.59
C THR A 226 -16.47 7.22 -8.52
N SER A 227 -16.54 8.32 -7.77
CA SER A 227 -15.42 9.24 -7.52
C SER A 227 -14.72 8.97 -6.19
N ILE A 228 -14.87 7.75 -5.64
CA ILE A 228 -14.19 7.35 -4.41
C ILE A 228 -13.61 5.93 -4.59
N LYS A 229 -12.28 5.82 -4.50
CA LYS A 229 -11.60 4.54 -4.24
C LYS A 229 -11.32 4.46 -2.74
N ALA A 230 -11.67 3.33 -2.13
CA ALA A 230 -11.35 3.09 -0.73
C ALA A 230 -11.00 1.63 -0.47
N GLN A 231 -10.05 1.40 0.43
CA GLN A 231 -9.65 0.07 0.88
C GLN A 231 -9.03 0.16 2.28
N ALA A 232 -9.54 -0.61 3.24
CA ALA A 232 -8.90 -0.72 4.55
C ALA A 232 -7.63 -1.56 4.43
N TYR A 233 -6.48 -1.02 4.84
CA TYR A 233 -5.19 -1.70 4.75
C TYR A 233 -4.91 -2.56 5.99
N TRP A 234 -5.46 -2.16 7.14
CA TRP A 234 -5.33 -2.89 8.39
C TRP A 234 -6.57 -2.70 9.29
N LYS A 235 -6.56 -3.37 10.44
CA LYS A 235 -7.62 -3.30 11.46
C LYS A 235 -6.99 -3.30 12.85
#